data_AF-A0AB35IJF1-F1
#
_entry.id   AF-A0AB35IJF1-F1
#
_cell.length_a   1.000
_cell.length_b   1.000
_cell.length_c   1.000
_cell.angle_alpha   90.00
_cell.angle_beta   90.00
_cell.angle_gamma   90.00
#
_symmetry.space_group_name_H-M   'P 1'
#
loop_
_entity.id
_entity.type
_entity.pdbx_description
1 polymer ?
#
loop_
_entity_poly.entity_id
_entity_poly.type
_entity_poly.pdbx_seq_one_letter_code
_entity_poly.pdbx_strand_id
1 'polypeptide(L)'
;MKKILLVCGGGMSTSLLVKKMEAADIYNEYQIKCSDVVSGQVLLVDYDIILLAPHIAYLQNEFVPLCQKVNIPLMLIDSYDYTKMAGKIVLDKAIMLLNEFTKEHPFKVLLLHSVAGAMSDLIVLDMKKKVIGDEKDWQIESLTTEQFEDKNYDIILLEPQIRYEEVNLERRLKENLTIITVPPISLYASFDGRKVLDYIKRVYNQEIDKKRKKVKESIEKYEINNES
;
A
#
# COMPACT_ATOMS: atom_id res chain seq x y z
N MET A 1 8.98 8.94 -7.76
CA MET A 1 8.48 10.11 -7.00
C MET A 1 7.43 9.61 -6.03
N LYS A 2 7.62 9.90 -4.74
CA LYS A 2 6.67 9.52 -3.67
C LYS A 2 5.55 10.54 -3.58
N LYS A 3 4.37 10.15 -3.12
CA LYS A 3 3.16 10.99 -3.12
C LYS A 3 2.70 11.26 -1.69
N ILE A 4 2.54 12.54 -1.36
CA ILE A 4 2.08 13.02 -0.04
C ILE A 4 0.72 13.70 -0.23
N LEU A 5 -0.31 13.21 0.47
CA LEU A 5 -1.62 13.85 0.50
C LEU A 5 -1.84 14.55 1.83
N LEU A 6 -2.11 15.83 1.79
CA LEU A 6 -2.49 16.60 2.96
C LEU A 6 -4.02 16.83 2.95
N VAL A 7 -4.72 16.24 3.90
CA VAL A 7 -6.18 16.35 4.01
C VAL A 7 -6.53 17.53 4.92
N CYS A 8 -7.45 18.36 4.46
CA CYS A 8 -7.86 19.56 5.18
C CYS A 8 -9.37 19.83 5.03
N GLY A 9 -9.93 20.68 5.89
CA GLY A 9 -11.32 21.17 5.73
C GLY A 9 -11.56 22.17 4.58
N GLY A 10 -10.75 22.16 3.50
CA GLY A 10 -11.02 22.96 2.29
C GLY A 10 -10.62 24.45 2.30
N GLY A 11 -9.58 24.86 3.04
CA GLY A 11 -9.17 26.27 3.16
C GLY A 11 -7.91 26.70 2.38
N MET A 12 -7.76 28.01 2.10
CA MET A 12 -6.59 28.60 1.43
C MET A 12 -5.26 28.41 2.20
N SER A 13 -5.32 28.28 3.52
CA SER A 13 -4.16 28.11 4.40
C SER A 13 -3.40 26.81 4.10
N THR A 14 -4.11 25.77 3.67
CA THR A 14 -3.52 24.48 3.29
C THR A 14 -2.66 24.58 2.03
N SER A 15 -3.14 25.32 1.02
CA SER A 15 -2.42 25.50 -0.24
C SER A 15 -1.09 26.26 -0.03
N LEU A 16 -1.02 27.13 0.98
CA LEU A 16 0.22 27.81 1.33
C LEU A 16 1.24 26.85 1.96
N LEU A 17 0.81 25.96 2.87
CA LEU A 17 1.71 24.97 3.46
C LEU A 17 2.25 24.02 2.39
N VAL A 18 1.40 23.51 1.50
CA VAL A 18 1.82 22.65 0.37
C VAL A 18 2.90 23.33 -0.47
N LYS A 19 2.68 24.58 -0.89
CA LYS A 19 3.69 25.35 -1.66
C LYS A 19 5.03 25.47 -0.92
N LYS A 20 5.00 25.65 0.40
CA LYS A 20 6.23 25.72 1.21
C LYS A 20 6.91 24.38 1.38
N MET A 21 6.15 23.28 1.41
CA MET A 21 6.72 21.93 1.39
C MET A 21 7.35 21.64 0.02
N GLU A 22 6.66 21.95 -1.07
CA GLU A 22 7.19 21.81 -2.43
C GLU A 22 8.47 22.63 -2.63
N ALA A 23 8.51 23.87 -2.12
CA ALA A 23 9.72 24.69 -2.15
C ALA A 23 10.88 24.13 -1.31
N ALA A 24 10.59 23.29 -0.30
CA ALA A 24 11.59 22.60 0.51
C ALA A 24 12.06 21.29 -0.13
N ASP A 25 11.28 20.70 -1.03
CA ASP A 25 11.64 19.52 -1.83
C ASP A 25 12.53 19.90 -3.03
N ILE A 26 13.77 20.31 -2.73
CA ILE A 26 14.71 20.85 -3.72
C ILE A 26 14.98 19.87 -4.87
N TYR A 27 14.86 18.56 -4.62
CA TYR A 27 15.14 17.50 -5.60
C TYR A 27 13.89 17.00 -6.35
N ASN A 28 12.70 17.53 -6.04
CA ASN A 28 11.42 17.08 -6.60
C ASN A 28 11.19 15.57 -6.46
N GLU A 29 11.54 15.01 -5.29
CA GLU A 29 11.37 13.59 -4.99
C GLU A 29 9.93 13.26 -4.58
N TYR A 30 9.16 14.28 -4.22
CA TYR A 30 7.82 14.18 -3.65
C TYR A 30 6.79 14.97 -4.45
N GLN A 31 5.65 14.34 -4.73
CA GLN A 31 4.45 14.99 -5.23
C GLN A 31 3.54 15.29 -4.05
N ILE A 32 3.37 16.57 -3.73
CA ILE A 32 2.62 17.02 -2.56
C ILE A 32 1.30 17.64 -3.05
N LYS A 33 0.18 17.13 -2.56
CA LYS A 33 -1.14 17.65 -2.91
C LYS A 33 -1.98 17.82 -1.65
N CYS A 34 -3.04 18.62 -1.77
CA CYS A 34 -4.06 18.71 -0.74
C CYS A 34 -5.44 18.36 -1.28
N SER A 35 -6.30 17.86 -0.40
CA SER A 35 -7.72 17.59 -0.68
C SER A 35 -8.60 18.02 0.49
N ASP A 36 -9.91 18.09 0.23
CA ASP A 36 -10.91 18.06 1.29
C ASP A 36 -10.99 16.67 1.96
N VAL A 37 -11.82 16.56 3.01
CA VAL A 37 -12.01 15.32 3.78
C VAL A 37 -12.57 14.20 2.93
N VAL A 38 -13.65 14.45 2.19
CA VAL A 38 -14.37 13.45 1.40
C VAL A 38 -13.47 12.92 0.29
N SER A 39 -12.90 13.83 -0.51
CA SER A 39 -11.93 13.46 -1.54
C SER A 39 -10.71 12.75 -0.94
N GLY A 40 -10.30 13.11 0.28
CA GLY A 40 -9.15 12.52 0.97
C GLY A 40 -9.33 11.04 1.31
N GLN A 41 -10.54 10.64 1.71
CA GLN A 41 -10.89 9.25 2.03
C GLN A 41 -10.75 8.33 0.81
N VAL A 42 -11.07 8.83 -0.39
CA VAL A 42 -10.93 8.07 -1.65
C VAL A 42 -9.52 8.17 -2.23
N LEU A 43 -8.92 9.36 -2.21
CA LEU A 43 -7.64 9.62 -2.85
C LEU A 43 -6.49 8.90 -2.16
N LEU A 44 -6.57 8.59 -0.86
CA LEU A 44 -5.49 7.96 -0.09
C LEU A 44 -4.90 6.71 -0.76
N VAL A 45 -5.71 5.98 -1.54
CA VAL A 45 -5.34 4.77 -2.27
C VAL A 45 -4.21 5.01 -3.30
N ASP A 46 -4.01 6.25 -3.73
CA ASP A 46 -2.97 6.64 -4.69
C ASP A 46 -1.69 7.22 -4.05
N TYR A 47 -1.68 7.44 -2.75
CA TYR A 47 -0.61 8.17 -2.06
C TYR A 47 0.21 7.23 -1.17
N ASP A 48 1.45 7.65 -0.88
CA ASP A 48 2.35 6.89 -0.02
C ASP A 48 2.22 7.28 1.46
N ILE A 49 1.66 8.46 1.77
CA ILE A 49 1.46 8.95 3.14
C ILE A 49 0.33 9.99 3.18
N ILE A 50 -0.46 9.96 4.26
CA ILE A 50 -1.52 10.93 4.55
C ILE A 50 -1.10 11.85 5.70
N LEU A 51 -1.25 13.16 5.51
CA LEU A 51 -1.06 14.17 6.55
C LEU A 51 -2.41 14.79 6.89
N LEU A 52 -2.88 14.66 8.12
CA LEU A 52 -4.08 15.33 8.59
C LEU A 52 -3.74 16.71 9.16
N ALA A 53 -4.46 17.73 8.73
CA ALA A 53 -4.36 19.05 9.33
C ALA A 53 -4.93 19.05 10.78
N PRO A 54 -4.37 19.87 11.69
CA PRO A 54 -4.70 19.82 13.11
C PRO A 54 -6.17 20.13 13.42
N HIS A 55 -6.82 20.98 12.62
CA HIS A 55 -8.22 21.35 12.80
C HIS A 55 -9.22 20.23 12.50
N ILE A 56 -8.79 19.17 11.81
CA ILE A 56 -9.59 17.98 11.54
C ILE A 56 -9.06 16.74 12.27
N ALA A 57 -8.24 16.92 13.31
CA ALA A 57 -7.64 15.81 14.06
C ALA A 57 -8.67 14.80 14.59
N TYR A 58 -9.90 15.23 14.87
CA TYR A 58 -10.98 14.36 15.35
C TYR A 58 -11.37 13.26 14.34
N LEU A 59 -11.08 13.45 13.04
CA LEU A 59 -11.31 12.48 11.97
C LEU A 59 -10.21 11.41 11.89
N GLN A 60 -9.19 11.46 12.76
CA GLN A 60 -8.12 10.46 12.76
C GLN A 60 -8.66 9.03 12.90
N ASN A 61 -9.71 8.84 13.72
CA ASN A 61 -10.34 7.55 13.92
C ASN A 61 -11.04 7.00 12.65
N GLU A 62 -11.38 7.87 11.70
CA GLU A 62 -11.95 7.47 10.40
C GLU A 62 -10.86 7.14 9.39
N PHE A 63 -9.77 7.92 9.37
CA PHE A 63 -8.68 7.73 8.41
C PHE A 63 -7.75 6.56 8.76
N VAL A 64 -7.48 6.31 10.05
CA VAL A 64 -6.57 5.24 10.47
C VAL A 64 -6.98 3.87 9.91
N PRO A 65 -8.24 3.41 10.04
CA PRO A 65 -8.69 2.15 9.44
C PRO A 65 -8.52 2.10 7.92
N LEU A 66 -8.78 3.20 7.22
CA LEU A 66 -8.61 3.26 5.76
C LEU A 66 -7.13 3.14 5.36
N CYS A 67 -6.25 3.87 6.06
CA CYS A 67 -4.81 3.81 5.85
C CYS A 67 -4.24 2.41 6.13
N GLN A 68 -4.75 1.72 7.16
CA GLN A 68 -4.35 0.34 7.47
C GLN A 68 -4.73 -0.65 6.35
N LYS A 69 -5.92 -0.51 5.75
CA LYS A 69 -6.37 -1.36 4.64
C LYS A 69 -5.50 -1.24 3.40
N VAL A 70 -5.02 -0.03 3.10
CA VAL A 70 -4.13 0.23 1.96
C VAL A 70 -2.64 0.23 2.31
N ASN A 71 -2.31 -0.05 3.57
CA ASN A 71 -0.95 -0.15 4.10
C ASN A 71 -0.10 1.13 3.91
N ILE A 72 -0.61 2.28 4.36
CA ILE A 72 0.12 3.56 4.35
C ILE A 72 0.11 4.23 5.73
N PRO A 73 1.14 5.03 6.07
CA PRO A 73 1.17 5.78 7.31
C PRO A 73 0.26 7.02 7.26
N LEU A 74 -0.20 7.41 8.45
CA LEU A 74 -0.91 8.66 8.69
C LEU A 74 -0.15 9.49 9.72
N MET A 75 0.03 10.78 9.42
CA MET A 75 0.65 11.75 10.32
C MET A 75 -0.35 12.86 10.65
N LEU A 76 -0.55 13.14 11.94
CA LEU A 76 -1.20 14.39 12.34
C LEU A 76 -0.15 15.51 12.31
N ILE A 77 -0.42 16.58 11.57
CA ILE A 77 0.48 17.73 11.54
C ILE A 77 0.41 18.46 12.88
N ASP A 78 1.57 18.74 13.44
CA ASP A 78 1.68 19.54 14.66
C ASP A 78 1.03 20.92 14.48
N SER A 79 0.23 21.34 15.47
CA SER A 79 -0.53 22.59 15.37
C SER A 79 0.37 23.81 15.25
N TYR A 80 1.51 23.81 15.93
CA TYR A 80 2.47 24.91 15.89
C TYR A 80 3.18 25.00 14.53
N ASP A 81 3.61 23.86 14.00
CA ASP A 81 4.23 23.79 12.66
C ASP A 81 3.24 24.23 11.56
N TYR A 82 1.97 23.84 11.70
CA TYR A 82 0.90 24.25 10.79
C TYR A 82 0.64 25.76 10.86
N THR A 83 0.48 26.32 12.06
CA THR A 83 0.28 27.77 12.26
C THR A 83 1.47 28.59 11.73
N LYS A 84 2.69 28.11 11.93
CA LYS A 84 3.90 28.76 11.37
C LYS A 84 4.09 28.55 9.88
N MET A 85 3.28 27.69 9.25
CA MET A 85 3.46 27.28 7.86
C MET A 85 4.88 26.78 7.63
N ALA A 86 5.39 25.92 8.51
CA ALA A 86 6.76 25.44 8.52
C ALA A 86 6.97 24.27 7.53
N GLY A 87 6.80 24.54 6.22
CA GLY A 87 6.79 23.52 5.17
C GLY A 87 7.97 22.55 5.19
N LYS A 88 9.20 23.06 5.40
CA LYS A 88 10.38 22.21 5.53
C LYS A 88 10.28 21.22 6.71
N ILE A 89 9.85 21.69 7.88
CA ILE A 89 9.75 20.85 9.09
C ILE A 89 8.68 19.77 8.89
N VAL A 90 7.52 20.14 8.33
CA VAL A 90 6.43 19.21 8.05
C VAL A 90 6.86 18.15 7.03
N LEU A 91 7.56 18.55 5.97
CA LEU A 91 8.10 17.63 4.97
C LEU A 91 9.13 16.69 5.59
N ASP A 92 10.11 17.19 6.33
CA ASP A 92 11.14 16.37 6.99
C ASP A 92 10.51 15.30 7.90
N LYS A 93 9.49 15.67 8.69
CA LYS A 93 8.74 14.73 9.55
C LYS A 93 7.96 13.68 8.74
N ALA A 94 7.29 14.10 7.67
CA ALA A 94 6.56 13.19 6.79
C ALA A 94 7.49 12.17 6.12
N ILE A 95 8.66 12.62 5.66
CA ILE A 95 9.70 11.77 5.06
C ILE A 95 10.24 10.78 6.08
N MET A 96 10.54 11.24 7.29
CA MET A 96 11.03 10.39 8.37
C MET A 96 10.02 9.27 8.68
N LEU A 97 8.75 9.62 8.89
CA LEU A 97 7.69 8.65 9.15
C LEU A 97 7.50 7.68 7.98
N LEU A 98 7.49 8.18 6.74
CA LEU A 98 7.34 7.33 5.56
C LEU A 98 8.49 6.31 5.44
N ASN A 99 9.72 6.74 5.72
CA ASN A 99 10.90 5.88 5.68
C ASN A 99 10.90 4.83 6.80
N GLU A 100 10.49 5.19 8.01
CA GLU A 100 10.32 4.26 9.12
C GLU A 100 9.24 3.24 8.81
N PHE A 101 8.07 3.71 8.36
CA PHE A 101 6.95 2.85 8.00
C PHE A 101 7.33 1.86 6.88
N THR A 102 8.02 2.32 5.83
CA THR A 102 8.46 1.46 4.72
C THR A 102 9.43 0.37 5.18
N LYS A 103 10.28 0.64 6.18
CA LYS A 103 11.17 -0.38 6.76
C LYS A 103 10.41 -1.43 7.57
N GLU A 104 9.39 -1.02 8.30
CA GLU A 104 8.54 -1.93 9.08
C GLU A 104 7.54 -2.71 8.21
N HIS A 105 7.19 -2.15 7.04
CA HIS A 105 6.24 -2.70 6.09
C HIS A 105 6.91 -2.92 4.72
N PRO A 106 7.90 -3.82 4.64
CA PRO A 106 8.54 -4.14 3.37
C PRO A 106 7.55 -4.83 2.43
N PHE A 107 7.90 -4.87 1.14
CA PHE A 107 7.10 -5.55 0.13
C PHE A 107 6.95 -7.05 0.47
N LYS A 108 5.71 -7.50 0.69
CA LYS A 108 5.41 -8.87 1.13
C LYS A 108 4.83 -9.72 0.02
N VAL A 109 5.49 -10.85 -0.24
CA VAL A 109 5.13 -11.84 -1.23
C VAL A 109 4.72 -13.12 -0.51
N LEU A 110 3.52 -13.61 -0.81
CA LEU A 110 3.04 -14.89 -0.33
C LEU A 110 2.87 -15.88 -1.48
N LEU A 111 3.44 -17.07 -1.34
CA LEU A 111 3.05 -18.24 -2.13
C LEU A 111 2.04 -19.06 -1.32
N LEU A 112 0.79 -19.10 -1.77
CA LEU A 112 -0.28 -19.80 -1.08
C LEU A 112 -0.51 -21.17 -1.70
N HIS A 113 -0.55 -22.21 -0.87
CA HIS A 113 -0.69 -23.61 -1.27
C HIS A 113 -1.63 -24.40 -0.35
N SER A 114 -1.98 -25.63 -0.71
CA SER A 114 -2.90 -26.47 0.10
C SER A 114 -2.20 -27.36 1.13
N VAL A 115 -0.92 -27.69 0.95
CA VAL A 115 -0.22 -28.72 1.75
C VAL A 115 1.12 -28.22 2.28
N ALA A 116 1.44 -28.47 3.56
CA ALA A 116 2.75 -28.12 4.13
C ALA A 116 3.89 -28.94 3.50
N GLY A 117 5.07 -28.33 3.28
CA GLY A 117 6.18 -28.99 2.57
C GLY A 117 6.01 -28.98 1.05
N ALA A 118 5.24 -28.02 0.52
CA ALA A 118 4.95 -27.90 -0.89
C ALA A 118 6.18 -27.46 -1.69
N MET A 119 6.13 -27.69 -3.00
CA MET A 119 7.11 -27.15 -3.95
C MET A 119 7.29 -25.63 -3.81
N SER A 120 6.23 -24.93 -3.38
CA SER A 120 6.26 -23.51 -3.01
C SER A 120 7.33 -23.16 -1.98
N ASP A 121 7.53 -23.97 -0.93
CA ASP A 121 8.54 -23.70 0.11
C ASP A 121 9.95 -23.66 -0.48
N LEU A 122 10.24 -24.60 -1.39
CA LEU A 122 11.55 -24.67 -2.02
C LEU A 122 11.76 -23.56 -3.06
N ILE A 123 10.70 -23.16 -3.77
CA ILE A 123 10.73 -21.99 -4.66
C ILE A 123 11.02 -20.73 -3.85
N VAL A 124 10.38 -20.54 -2.68
CA VAL A 124 10.67 -19.41 -1.78
C VAL A 124 12.15 -19.39 -1.37
N LEU A 125 12.73 -20.54 -1.03
CA LEU A 125 14.16 -20.63 -0.71
C LEU A 125 15.06 -20.24 -1.89
N ASP A 126 14.72 -20.66 -3.11
CA ASP A 126 15.47 -20.30 -4.31
C ASP A 126 15.30 -18.81 -4.67
N MET A 127 14.09 -18.25 -4.52
CA MET A 127 13.82 -16.82 -4.69
C MET A 127 14.70 -16.00 -3.74
N LYS A 128 14.73 -16.33 -2.45
CA LYS A 128 15.55 -15.64 -1.43
C LYS A 128 17.04 -15.65 -1.76
N LYS A 129 17.54 -16.64 -2.50
CA LYS A 129 18.95 -16.69 -2.95
C LYS A 129 19.22 -15.83 -4.19
N LYS A 130 18.18 -15.50 -4.96
CA LYS A 130 18.27 -14.84 -6.28
C LYS A 130 17.69 -13.42 -6.31
N VAL A 131 17.35 -12.85 -5.15
CA VAL A 131 16.91 -11.46 -5.01
C VAL A 131 18.02 -10.48 -5.42
N ILE A 132 17.64 -9.41 -6.11
CA ILE A 132 18.54 -8.35 -6.55
C ILE A 132 17.95 -6.96 -6.26
N GLY A 133 18.81 -5.95 -6.08
CA GLY A 133 18.37 -4.57 -5.87
C GLY A 133 17.46 -4.43 -4.65
N ASP A 134 16.28 -3.86 -4.88
CA ASP A 134 15.20 -3.63 -3.90
C ASP A 134 14.56 -4.92 -3.37
N GLU A 135 14.65 -6.02 -4.14
CA GLU A 135 14.09 -7.32 -3.74
C GLU A 135 14.75 -7.90 -2.49
N LYS A 136 15.94 -7.42 -2.14
CA LYS A 136 16.66 -7.86 -0.94
C LYS A 136 15.91 -7.54 0.35
N ASP A 137 15.08 -6.50 0.32
CA ASP A 137 14.26 -6.08 1.45
C ASP A 137 12.88 -6.75 1.46
N TRP A 138 12.54 -7.56 0.43
CA TRP A 138 11.24 -8.21 0.34
C TRP A 138 11.07 -9.30 1.39
N GLN A 139 9.89 -9.37 1.99
CA GLN A 139 9.47 -10.48 2.82
C GLN A 139 8.77 -11.52 1.94
N ILE A 140 9.45 -12.63 1.67
CA ILE A 140 8.94 -13.71 0.81
C ILE A 140 8.66 -14.93 1.70
N GLU A 141 7.43 -15.41 1.68
CA GLU A 141 7.03 -16.60 2.45
C GLU A 141 6.03 -17.47 1.71
N SER A 142 5.82 -18.66 2.24
CA SER A 142 4.84 -19.63 1.78
C SER A 142 4.00 -20.07 2.96
N LEU A 143 2.69 -20.18 2.76
CA LEU A 143 1.75 -20.62 3.78
C LEU A 143 0.72 -21.54 3.16
N THR A 144 0.16 -22.42 4.00
CA THR A 144 -1.04 -23.17 3.61
C THR A 144 -2.28 -22.26 3.67
N THR A 145 -3.34 -22.64 2.95
CA THR A 145 -4.65 -21.98 3.05
C THR A 145 -5.22 -21.94 4.47
N GLU A 146 -4.87 -22.94 5.29
CA GLU A 146 -5.28 -23.02 6.71
C GLU A 146 -4.52 -22.03 7.60
N GLN A 147 -3.26 -21.74 7.28
CA GLN A 147 -2.39 -20.81 8.02
C GLN A 147 -2.60 -19.35 7.62
N PHE A 148 -3.37 -19.09 6.56
CA PHE A 148 -3.54 -17.75 6.02
C PHE A 148 -4.53 -16.91 6.84
N GLU A 149 -4.00 -15.88 7.50
CA GLU A 149 -4.73 -14.99 8.41
C GLU A 149 -4.95 -13.56 7.84
N ASP A 150 -5.51 -13.41 6.62
CA ASP A 150 -5.89 -12.11 6.01
C ASP A 150 -4.88 -10.95 6.24
N LYS A 151 -3.58 -11.26 6.27
CA LYS A 151 -2.52 -10.28 6.53
C LYS A 151 -2.33 -9.39 5.31
N ASN A 152 -1.80 -8.18 5.53
CA ASN A 152 -1.42 -7.28 4.45
C ASN A 152 -0.22 -7.86 3.68
N TYR A 153 -0.51 -8.44 2.52
CA TYR A 153 0.46 -8.79 1.49
C TYR A 153 0.32 -7.86 0.30
N ASP A 154 1.42 -7.56 -0.38
CA ASP A 154 1.37 -6.81 -1.64
C ASP A 154 0.91 -7.72 -2.78
N ILE A 155 1.37 -8.97 -2.77
CA ILE A 155 0.99 -9.97 -3.77
C ILE A 155 0.90 -11.38 -3.19
N ILE A 156 -0.15 -12.10 -3.58
CA ILE A 156 -0.39 -13.51 -3.25
C ILE A 156 -0.40 -14.30 -4.56
N LEU A 157 0.48 -15.29 -4.64
CA LEU A 157 0.58 -16.25 -5.73
C LEU A 157 -0.12 -17.54 -5.29
N LEU A 158 -1.32 -17.79 -5.82
CA LEU A 158 -2.00 -19.06 -5.61
C LEU A 158 -1.38 -20.14 -6.47
N GLU A 159 -1.09 -21.29 -5.86
CA GLU A 159 -0.75 -22.47 -6.64
C GLU A 159 -1.89 -22.83 -7.61
N PRO A 160 -1.57 -23.29 -8.84
CA PRO A 160 -2.58 -23.65 -9.85
C PRO A 160 -3.64 -24.65 -9.37
N GLN A 161 -3.27 -25.53 -8.43
CA GLN A 161 -4.14 -26.55 -7.87
C GLN A 161 -5.25 -25.98 -6.97
N ILE A 162 -5.02 -24.82 -6.35
CA ILE A 162 -5.99 -24.14 -5.47
C ILE A 162 -6.64 -22.93 -6.13
N ARG A 163 -6.64 -22.85 -7.46
CA ARG A 163 -7.24 -21.74 -8.22
C ARG A 163 -8.67 -21.40 -7.78
N TYR A 164 -9.44 -22.39 -7.34
CA TYR A 164 -10.82 -22.19 -6.89
C TYR A 164 -10.93 -21.24 -5.68
N GLU A 165 -9.86 -21.03 -4.89
CA GLU A 165 -9.84 -20.08 -3.76
C GLU A 165 -9.67 -18.61 -4.20
N GLU A 166 -9.33 -18.34 -5.47
CA GLU A 166 -9.09 -16.99 -5.97
C GLU A 166 -10.27 -16.05 -5.69
N VAL A 167 -11.50 -16.49 -6.01
CA VAL A 167 -12.73 -15.71 -5.79
C VAL A 167 -12.99 -15.46 -4.29
N ASN A 168 -12.65 -16.44 -3.45
CA ASN A 168 -12.81 -16.32 -1.99
C ASN A 168 -11.85 -15.26 -1.44
N LEU A 169 -10.57 -15.34 -1.81
CA LEU A 169 -9.55 -14.36 -1.42
C LEU A 169 -9.85 -12.97 -1.96
N GLU A 170 -10.30 -12.85 -3.21
CA GLU A 170 -10.69 -11.55 -3.78
C GLU A 170 -11.83 -10.89 -2.99
N ARG A 171 -12.77 -11.69 -2.47
CA ARG A 171 -13.86 -11.19 -1.62
C ARG A 171 -13.37 -10.77 -0.24
N ARG A 172 -12.50 -11.57 0.39
CA ARG A 172 -11.91 -11.30 1.71
C ARG A 172 -11.04 -10.05 1.69
N LEU A 173 -10.22 -9.89 0.64
CA LEU A 173 -9.25 -8.82 0.45
C LEU A 173 -9.75 -7.73 -0.53
N LYS A 174 -11.06 -7.51 -0.58
CA LYS A 174 -11.68 -6.57 -1.54
C LYS A 174 -11.30 -5.10 -1.27
N GLU A 175 -11.00 -4.77 -0.01
CA GLU A 175 -10.69 -3.41 0.44
C GLU A 175 -9.17 -3.15 0.57
N ASN A 176 -8.35 -4.20 0.38
CA ASN A 176 -6.90 -4.11 0.44
C ASN A 176 -6.32 -3.88 -0.96
N LEU A 177 -5.08 -3.41 -1.02
CA LEU A 177 -4.33 -3.30 -2.28
C LEU A 177 -3.61 -4.59 -2.71
N THR A 178 -3.86 -5.70 -2.00
CA THR A 178 -3.27 -7.00 -2.32
C THR A 178 -3.65 -7.47 -3.72
N ILE A 179 -2.62 -7.79 -4.51
CA ILE A 179 -2.75 -8.41 -5.82
C ILE A 179 -2.82 -9.92 -5.65
N ILE A 180 -3.84 -10.53 -6.23
CA ILE A 180 -4.02 -11.98 -6.23
C ILE A 180 -3.75 -12.46 -7.64
N THR A 181 -2.94 -13.50 -7.78
CA THR A 181 -2.63 -14.05 -9.10
C THR A 181 -2.41 -15.55 -9.04
N VAL A 182 -2.70 -16.24 -10.15
CA VAL A 182 -2.46 -17.67 -10.33
C VAL A 182 -1.38 -17.85 -11.39
N PRO A 183 -0.12 -18.05 -11.00
CA PRO A 183 0.95 -18.21 -11.98
C PRO A 183 0.75 -19.47 -12.83
N PRO A 184 1.26 -19.50 -14.07
CA PRO A 184 1.15 -20.67 -14.92
C PRO A 184 1.92 -21.85 -14.32
N ILE A 185 1.44 -23.08 -14.53
CA ILE A 185 2.06 -24.32 -14.02
C ILE A 185 3.53 -24.41 -14.43
N SER A 186 3.87 -23.96 -15.65
CA SER A 186 5.24 -23.95 -16.17
C SER A 186 6.21 -23.12 -15.33
N LEU A 187 5.72 -22.09 -14.63
CA LEU A 187 6.55 -21.26 -13.76
C LEU A 187 7.00 -22.06 -12.54
N TYR A 188 6.06 -22.74 -11.86
CA TYR A 188 6.36 -23.61 -10.72
C TYR A 188 7.22 -24.81 -11.14
N ALA A 189 6.89 -25.46 -12.26
CA ALA A 189 7.63 -26.61 -12.77
C ALA A 189 9.10 -26.29 -13.12
N SER A 190 9.41 -25.03 -13.40
CA SER A 190 10.79 -24.61 -13.69
C SER A 190 11.69 -24.52 -12.46
N PHE A 191 11.10 -24.44 -11.26
CA PHE A 191 11.81 -24.30 -9.98
C PHE A 191 12.85 -23.16 -9.99
N ASP A 192 12.56 -22.08 -10.69
CA ASP A 192 13.48 -20.96 -10.86
C ASP A 192 12.91 -19.70 -10.19
N GLY A 193 13.38 -19.42 -8.99
CA GLY A 193 12.97 -18.27 -8.20
C GLY A 193 13.19 -16.93 -8.90
N ARG A 194 14.19 -16.81 -9.80
CA ARG A 194 14.38 -15.58 -10.58
C ARG A 194 13.20 -15.32 -11.52
N LYS A 195 12.71 -16.36 -12.21
CA LYS A 195 11.54 -16.24 -13.09
C LYS A 195 10.28 -15.89 -12.30
N VAL A 196 10.16 -16.40 -11.07
CA VAL A 196 9.03 -16.07 -10.18
C VAL A 196 9.10 -14.60 -9.74
N LEU A 197 10.28 -14.10 -9.36
CA LEU A 197 10.49 -12.69 -9.02
C LEU A 197 10.18 -11.76 -10.22
N ASP A 198 10.63 -12.12 -11.42
CA ASP A 198 10.34 -11.36 -12.64
C ASP A 198 8.84 -11.36 -12.97
N TYR A 199 8.18 -12.50 -12.78
CA TYR A 199 6.74 -12.64 -12.92
C TYR A 199 5.99 -11.71 -11.94
N ILE A 200 6.40 -11.69 -10.66
CA ILE A 200 5.82 -10.84 -9.62
C ILE A 200 5.91 -9.37 -10.02
N LYS A 201 7.12 -8.90 -10.37
CA LYS A 201 7.32 -7.49 -10.77
C LYS A 201 6.42 -7.11 -11.95
N ARG A 202 6.32 -7.98 -12.95
CA ARG A 202 5.48 -7.73 -14.12
C ARG A 202 4.00 -7.66 -13.76
N VAL A 203 3.48 -8.65 -13.02
CA VAL A 203 2.06 -8.73 -12.66
C VAL A 203 1.66 -7.58 -11.75
N TYR A 204 2.45 -7.31 -10.71
CA TYR A 204 2.17 -6.22 -9.78
C TYR A 204 2.02 -4.88 -10.51
N ASN A 205 2.99 -4.54 -11.38
CA ASN A 205 2.94 -3.30 -12.15
C ASN A 205 1.78 -3.22 -13.14
N GLN A 206 1.27 -4.35 -13.63
CA GLN A 206 0.13 -4.39 -14.56
C GLN A 206 -1.23 -4.27 -13.87
N GLU A 207 -1.34 -4.75 -12.63
CA GLU A 207 -2.62 -4.91 -11.95
C GLU A 207 -2.85 -3.90 -10.82
N ILE A 208 -1.80 -3.29 -10.26
CA ILE A 208 -1.93 -2.39 -9.09
C ILE A 208 -2.87 -1.20 -9.35
N ASP A 209 -2.79 -0.56 -10.52
CA ASP A 209 -3.66 0.59 -10.81
C ASP A 209 -5.13 0.19 -11.01
N LYS A 210 -5.37 -1.02 -11.55
CA LYS A 210 -6.74 -1.58 -11.63
C LYS A 210 -7.28 -1.90 -10.23
N LYS A 211 -6.43 -2.45 -9.35
CA LYS A 211 -6.80 -2.73 -7.96
C LYS A 211 -7.11 -1.44 -7.20
N ARG A 212 -6.28 -0.40 -7.34
CA ARG A 212 -6.54 0.94 -6.79
C ARG A 212 -7.91 1.48 -7.22
N LYS A 213 -8.25 1.37 -8.51
CA LYS A 213 -9.55 1.79 -9.04
C LYS A 213 -10.72 1.05 -8.37
N LYS A 214 -10.63 -0.29 -8.27
CA LYS A 214 -11.66 -1.12 -7.60
C LYS A 214 -11.84 -0.74 -6.12
N VAL A 215 -10.75 -0.49 -5.41
CA VAL A 215 -10.80 -0.11 -3.99
C VAL A 215 -11.45 1.26 -3.81
N LYS A 216 -11.12 2.24 -4.65
CA LYS A 216 -11.80 3.56 -4.64
C LYS A 216 -13.31 3.46 -4.84
N GLU A 217 -13.74 2.71 -5.86
CA GLU A 217 -15.16 2.46 -6.12
C GLU A 217 -15.88 1.79 -4.91
N SER A 218 -15.14 1.03 -4.10
CA SER A 218 -15.67 0.42 -2.87
C SER A 218 -15.80 1.43 -1.73
N ILE A 219 -14.86 2.37 -1.59
CA ILE A 219 -14.90 3.43 -0.59
C ILE A 219 -16.05 4.40 -0.90
N GLU A 220 -16.16 4.84 -2.16
CA GLU A 220 -17.22 5.74 -2.62
C GLU A 220 -18.63 5.17 -2.34
N LYS A 221 -18.83 3.86 -2.57
CA LYS A 221 -20.11 3.20 -2.27
C LYS A 221 -20.42 3.13 -0.78
N TYR A 222 -19.41 3.09 0.08
CA TYR A 222 -19.62 3.05 1.53
C TYR A 222 -20.06 4.42 2.06
N GLU A 223 -19.50 5.51 1.54
CA GLU A 223 -19.89 6.88 1.91
C GLU A 223 -21.34 7.19 1.51
N ILE A 224 -21.74 6.86 0.27
CA ILE A 224 -23.11 7.10 -0.24
C ILE A 224 -24.18 6.41 0.63
N ASN A 225 -23.89 5.21 1.14
CA ASN A 225 -24.85 4.42 1.93
C ASN A 225 -24.93 4.85 3.40
N ASN A 226 -23.98 5.64 3.91
CA ASN A 226 -23.99 6.16 5.29
C ASN A 226 -24.49 7.62 5.38
N GLU A 227 -24.68 8.29 4.25
CA GLU A 227 -25.35 9.60 4.16
C GLU A 227 -26.87 9.50 3.88
N SER A 228 -27.42 8.28 3.80
CA SER A 228 -28.86 7.99 3.58
C SER A 228 -29.54 7.49 4.86
#